data_AF-A0AA88GI65-F1
#
_entry.id   AF-A0AA88GI65-F1
#
_cell.length_a   1.000
_cell.length_b   1.000
_cell.length_c   1.000
_cell.angle_alpha   90.00
_cell.angle_beta   90.00
_cell.angle_gamma   90.00
#
_symmetry.space_group_name_H-M   'P 1'
#
loop_
_entity.id
_entity.type
_entity.pdbx_description
1 polymer ?
#
loop_
_entity_poly.entity_id
_entity_poly.type
_entity_poly.pdbx_seq_one_letter_code
_entity_poly.pdbx_strand_id
1 'polypeptide(L)'
;MALSISFFEFLNHLDDFYPDFVKEFSFEYGKTPMSHWMIPFFSLVAYIIIIYSFQYFMNYMYPKENIFENTRPKGFELRNFTYLHNLFLCLLSMCMATGNLIESTRLYIKNDFSLESIFCDPKSITTRGPLNFWTYIFYLSKYYELLDTLLMVAKRRPLSFLHVYHHIVTLALVYVALCDKMSLQWVAVVTNGYIHVLMYYYYSQAAVGVNVSWKKYLTILQIAQFVIDLVVPQIYLYYVYVAEVKCGGSEEVLWLGVAVILSFLLLFLQFYVSTYRNNTDRKKI
;
A
#
# COMPACT_ATOMS: atom_id res chain seq x y z
N MET A 1 18.06 -21.94 19.37
CA MET A 1 18.10 -23.23 18.66
C MET A 1 16.77 -24.00 18.74
N ALA A 2 16.01 -23.97 19.85
CA ALA A 2 14.66 -24.58 19.90
C ALA A 2 13.59 -23.81 19.10
N LEU A 3 13.60 -22.47 19.13
CA LEU A 3 12.66 -21.65 18.33
C LEU A 3 12.86 -21.75 16.81
N SER A 4 14.08 -22.01 16.34
CA SER A 4 14.37 -22.11 14.90
C SER A 4 13.85 -23.41 14.28
N ILE A 5 13.82 -24.51 15.04
CA ILE A 5 13.28 -25.80 14.59
C ILE A 5 11.76 -25.67 14.40
N SER A 6 11.06 -25.07 15.37
CA SER A 6 9.60 -24.85 15.28
C SER A 6 9.19 -23.94 14.12
N PHE A 7 9.99 -22.92 13.80
CA PHE A 7 9.68 -22.03 12.69
C PHE A 7 9.90 -22.69 11.32
N PHE A 8 11.01 -23.42 11.14
CA PHE A 8 11.24 -24.17 9.90
C PHE A 8 10.19 -25.25 9.67
N GLU A 9 9.81 -25.96 10.73
CA GLU A 9 8.74 -26.96 10.70
C GLU A 9 7.39 -26.33 10.34
N PHE A 10 7.07 -25.17 10.92
CA PHE A 10 5.90 -24.38 10.55
C PHE A 10 5.90 -24.00 9.06
N LEU A 11 7.04 -23.51 8.53
CA LEU A 11 7.15 -23.13 7.12
C LEU A 11 6.96 -24.33 6.17
N ASN A 12 7.38 -25.52 6.57
CA ASN A 12 7.19 -26.74 5.80
C ASN A 12 5.71 -27.17 5.74
N HIS A 13 4.95 -26.93 6.80
CA HIS A 13 3.51 -27.20 6.87
C HIS A 13 2.63 -26.03 6.42
N LEU A 14 3.22 -24.91 5.99
CA LEU A 14 2.47 -23.72 5.65
C LEU A 14 1.48 -23.94 4.49
N ASP A 15 1.83 -24.81 3.54
CA ASP A 15 0.94 -25.17 2.43
C ASP A 15 -0.34 -25.86 2.95
N ASP A 16 -0.28 -26.60 4.06
CA ASP A 16 -1.45 -27.34 4.60
C ASP A 16 -2.56 -26.39 5.09
N PHE A 17 -2.21 -25.14 5.39
CA PHE A 17 -3.17 -24.12 5.82
C PHE A 17 -3.87 -23.42 4.65
N TYR A 18 -3.35 -23.54 3.43
CA TYR A 18 -3.97 -22.92 2.27
C TYR A 18 -4.95 -23.86 1.58
N PRO A 19 -6.11 -23.33 1.13
CA PRO A 19 -6.95 -24.05 0.20
C PRO A 19 -6.24 -24.19 -1.15
N ASP A 20 -6.58 -25.23 -1.92
CA ASP A 20 -5.84 -25.59 -3.14
C ASP A 20 -5.83 -24.47 -4.19
N PHE A 21 -6.90 -23.68 -4.28
CA PHE A 21 -6.95 -22.53 -5.19
C PHE A 21 -5.89 -21.47 -4.89
N VAL A 22 -5.41 -21.35 -3.63
CA VAL A 22 -4.35 -20.41 -3.25
C VAL A 22 -2.97 -20.98 -3.60
N LYS A 23 -2.79 -22.30 -3.43
CA LYS A 23 -1.54 -22.99 -3.77
C LYS A 23 -1.22 -22.90 -5.27
N GLU A 24 -2.26 -22.98 -6.09
CA GLU A 24 -2.17 -22.92 -7.55
C GLU A 24 -2.42 -21.51 -8.10
N PHE A 25 -2.61 -20.51 -7.23
CA PHE A 25 -3.01 -19.18 -7.67
C PHE A 25 -1.97 -18.55 -8.60
N SER A 26 -2.45 -17.96 -9.69
CA SER A 26 -1.65 -17.10 -10.55
C SER A 26 -2.54 -15.97 -11.04
N PHE A 27 -2.04 -14.74 -10.96
CA PHE A 27 -2.69 -13.60 -11.60
C PHE A 27 -2.58 -13.75 -13.12
N GLU A 28 -3.72 -13.88 -13.79
CA GLU A 28 -3.82 -14.04 -15.24
C GLU A 28 -4.76 -12.99 -15.84
N TYR A 29 -4.21 -12.20 -16.76
CA TYR A 29 -4.95 -11.16 -17.47
C TYR A 29 -6.18 -11.74 -18.19
N GLY A 30 -7.35 -11.13 -17.95
CA GLY A 30 -8.63 -11.52 -18.55
C GLY A 30 -9.32 -12.72 -17.89
N LYS A 31 -8.65 -13.43 -16.97
CA LYS A 31 -9.22 -14.59 -16.26
C LYS A 31 -9.42 -14.33 -14.78
N THR A 32 -8.39 -13.80 -14.11
CA THR A 32 -8.50 -13.44 -12.69
C THR A 32 -9.50 -12.29 -12.54
N PRO A 33 -10.37 -12.27 -11.51
CA PRO A 33 -11.26 -11.13 -11.29
C PRO A 33 -10.47 -9.81 -11.21
N MET A 34 -11.05 -8.73 -11.72
CA MET A 34 -10.41 -7.40 -11.74
C MET A 34 -9.07 -7.32 -12.50
N SER A 35 -8.74 -8.29 -13.36
CA SER A 35 -7.47 -8.29 -14.13
C SER A 35 -7.53 -7.52 -15.47
N HIS A 36 -8.72 -7.27 -16.01
CA HIS A 36 -8.87 -6.55 -17.28
C HIS A 36 -8.63 -5.05 -17.10
N TRP A 37 -7.83 -4.40 -17.97
CA TRP A 37 -7.37 -3.01 -17.79
C TRP A 37 -8.50 -1.98 -17.69
N MET A 38 -9.65 -2.28 -18.32
CA MET A 38 -10.85 -1.46 -18.24
C MET A 38 -11.30 -1.27 -16.79
N ILE A 39 -11.11 -2.26 -15.92
CA ILE A 39 -11.58 -2.21 -14.53
C ILE A 39 -10.84 -1.11 -13.75
N PRO A 40 -9.50 -1.12 -13.60
CA PRO A 40 -8.80 -0.02 -12.93
C PRO A 40 -9.03 1.32 -13.62
N PHE A 41 -9.06 1.36 -14.96
CA PHE A 41 -9.32 2.60 -15.70
C PHE A 41 -10.68 3.23 -15.33
N PHE A 42 -11.77 2.49 -15.48
CA PHE A 42 -13.11 3.00 -15.18
C PHE A 42 -13.32 3.23 -13.68
N SER A 43 -12.69 2.44 -12.80
CA SER A 43 -12.71 2.70 -11.37
C SER A 43 -12.02 4.00 -10.99
N LEU A 44 -10.90 4.34 -11.61
CA LEU A 44 -10.20 5.62 -11.37
C LEU A 44 -10.99 6.82 -11.92
N VAL A 45 -11.59 6.68 -13.11
CA VAL A 45 -12.48 7.71 -13.67
C VAL A 45 -13.70 7.92 -12.76
N ALA A 46 -14.36 6.83 -12.36
CA ALA A 46 -15.48 6.86 -11.44
C ALA A 46 -15.08 7.46 -10.09
N TYR A 47 -13.92 7.10 -9.55
CA TYR A 47 -13.37 7.67 -8.31
C TYR A 47 -13.28 9.18 -8.39
N ILE A 48 -12.65 9.74 -9.44
CA ILE A 48 -12.51 11.20 -9.63
C ILE A 48 -13.89 11.87 -9.72
N ILE A 49 -14.80 11.33 -10.53
CA ILE A 49 -16.15 11.90 -10.68
C ILE A 49 -16.88 11.90 -9.35
N ILE A 50 -16.92 10.75 -8.67
CA ILE A 50 -17.64 10.59 -7.40
C ILE A 50 -17.07 11.52 -6.33
N ILE A 51 -15.75 11.61 -6.16
CA ILE A 51 -15.17 12.45 -5.08
C ILE A 51 -15.46 13.94 -5.30
N TYR A 52 -15.35 14.45 -6.54
CA TYR A 52 -15.57 15.87 -6.81
C TYR A 52 -17.06 16.22 -6.85
N SER A 53 -17.91 15.36 -7.40
CA SER A 53 -19.36 15.52 -7.33
C SER A 53 -19.85 15.47 -5.89
N PHE A 54 -19.33 14.55 -5.07
CA PHE A 54 -19.70 14.45 -3.66
C PHE A 54 -19.17 15.64 -2.85
N GLN A 55 -17.95 16.10 -3.13
CA GLN A 55 -17.41 17.30 -2.49
C GLN A 55 -18.22 18.55 -2.83
N TYR A 56 -18.63 18.70 -4.10
CA TYR A 56 -19.53 19.77 -4.53
C TYR A 56 -20.88 19.70 -3.80
N PHE A 57 -21.50 18.52 -3.76
CA PHE A 57 -22.75 18.28 -3.04
C PHE A 57 -22.64 18.63 -1.55
N MET A 58 -21.56 18.20 -0.88
CA MET A 58 -21.32 18.50 0.54
C MET A 58 -21.13 19.99 0.80
N ASN A 59 -20.49 20.72 -0.12
CA ASN A 59 -20.33 22.16 -0.01
C ASN A 59 -21.62 22.93 -0.29
N TYR A 60 -22.48 22.40 -1.18
CA TYR A 60 -23.80 22.94 -1.46
C TYR A 60 -24.77 22.74 -0.30
N MET A 61 -24.85 21.52 0.25
CA MET A 61 -25.76 21.18 1.36
C MET A 61 -25.37 21.86 2.68
N TYR A 62 -24.08 22.04 2.90
CA TYR A 62 -23.56 22.67 4.10
C TYR A 62 -22.69 23.88 3.71
N PRO A 63 -23.32 24.99 3.27
CA PRO A 63 -22.59 26.21 2.99
C PRO A 63 -21.79 26.61 4.23
N LYS A 64 -20.60 27.20 4.01
CA LYS A 64 -19.77 27.69 5.12
C LYS A 64 -20.45 28.92 5.71
N GLU A 65 -21.38 28.75 6.64
CA GLU A 65 -21.92 29.87 7.41
C GLU A 65 -20.85 30.39 8.39
N ASN A 66 -20.63 31.70 8.34
CA ASN A 66 -19.77 32.54 9.18
C ASN A 66 -18.33 32.06 9.40
N ILE A 67 -17.43 32.70 8.63
CA ILE A 67 -15.96 32.75 8.80
C ILE A 67 -15.52 33.12 10.24
N PHE A 68 -16.44 33.68 11.05
CA PHE A 68 -16.18 34.14 12.42
C PHE A 68 -16.23 33.05 13.49
N GLU A 69 -16.84 31.89 13.23
CA GLU A 69 -16.67 30.75 14.13
C GLU A 69 -15.52 29.88 13.64
N ASN A 70 -14.47 29.79 14.45
CA ASN A 70 -13.32 28.90 14.24
C ASN A 70 -13.69 27.40 14.44
N THR A 71 -14.97 27.05 14.29
CA THR A 71 -15.50 25.71 14.44
C THR A 71 -15.38 24.99 13.10
N ARG A 72 -14.79 23.79 13.11
CA ARG A 72 -14.70 22.98 11.88
C ARG A 72 -16.13 22.71 11.39
N PRO A 73 -16.41 22.87 10.09
CA PRO A 73 -17.74 22.62 9.55
C PRO A 73 -18.16 21.18 9.91
N LYS A 74 -19.32 21.04 10.56
CA LYS A 74 -19.85 19.74 10.97
C LYS A 74 -20.20 18.93 9.71
N GLY A 75 -19.45 17.86 9.47
CA GLY A 75 -19.81 16.82 8.48
C GLY A 75 -20.63 15.71 9.14
N PHE A 76 -20.81 14.60 8.43
CA PHE A 76 -21.51 13.44 8.97
C PHE A 76 -20.75 12.81 10.15
N GLU A 77 -21.47 12.43 11.20
CA GLU A 77 -20.92 11.74 12.38
C GLU A 77 -20.74 10.24 12.12
N LEU A 78 -19.75 9.89 11.30
CA LEU A 78 -19.46 8.51 10.91
C LEU A 78 -18.43 7.83 11.82
N ARG A 79 -18.48 8.10 13.14
CA ARG A 79 -17.41 7.66 14.08
C ARG A 79 -17.22 6.14 14.09
N ASN A 80 -18.29 5.40 14.37
CA ASN A 80 -18.23 3.94 14.50
C ASN A 80 -17.88 3.29 13.15
N PHE A 81 -18.46 3.80 12.06
CA PHE A 81 -18.11 3.33 10.71
C PHE A 81 -16.63 3.59 10.39
N THR A 82 -16.13 4.80 10.64
CA THR A 82 -14.71 5.14 10.42
C THR A 82 -13.81 4.23 11.26
N TYR A 83 -14.16 3.98 12.52
CA TYR A 83 -13.40 3.09 13.39
C TYR A 83 -13.32 1.66 12.83
N LEU A 84 -14.47 1.06 12.49
CA LEU A 84 -14.54 -0.30 11.95
C LEU A 84 -13.82 -0.42 10.60
N HIS A 85 -13.97 0.58 9.73
CA HIS A 85 -13.28 0.65 8.45
C HIS A 85 -11.75 0.66 8.60
N ASN A 86 -11.23 1.54 9.47
CA ASN A 86 -9.79 1.60 9.74
C ASN A 86 -9.28 0.33 10.45
N LEU A 87 -10.07 -0.25 11.35
CA LEU A 87 -9.70 -1.51 12.02
C LEU A 87 -9.63 -2.66 11.01
N PHE A 88 -10.59 -2.75 10.10
CA PHE A 88 -10.58 -3.73 9.02
C PHE A 88 -9.34 -3.56 8.13
N LEU A 89 -9.05 -2.34 7.66
CA LEU A 89 -7.87 -2.06 6.85
C LEU A 89 -6.55 -2.33 7.59
N CYS A 90 -6.50 -2.07 8.90
CA CYS A 90 -5.36 -2.43 9.74
C CYS A 90 -5.12 -3.95 9.75
N LEU A 91 -6.17 -4.75 9.99
CA LEU A 91 -6.07 -6.20 10.03
C LEU A 91 -5.77 -6.79 8.65
N LEU A 92 -6.44 -6.30 7.60
CA LEU A 92 -6.19 -6.72 6.23
C LEU A 92 -4.73 -6.45 5.82
N SER A 93 -4.22 -5.24 6.12
CA SER A 93 -2.81 -4.88 5.86
C SER A 93 -1.84 -5.79 6.60
N MET A 94 -2.17 -6.16 7.84
CA MET A 94 -1.35 -7.08 8.64
C MET A 94 -1.31 -8.47 8.02
N CYS A 95 -2.46 -9.01 7.59
CA CYS A 95 -2.55 -10.30 6.92
C CYS A 95 -1.76 -10.33 5.60
N MET A 96 -1.94 -9.31 4.74
CA MET A 96 -1.25 -9.25 3.45
C MET A 96 0.26 -9.08 3.58
N ALA A 97 0.72 -8.23 4.50
CA ALA A 97 2.14 -7.99 4.75
C ALA A 97 2.81 -9.23 5.36
N THR A 98 2.18 -9.82 6.38
CA THR A 98 2.71 -11.00 7.07
C THR A 98 2.66 -12.23 6.16
N GLY A 99 1.58 -12.41 5.39
CA GLY A 99 1.47 -13.45 4.38
C GLY A 99 2.59 -13.36 3.35
N ASN A 100 2.80 -12.19 2.73
CA ASN A 100 3.92 -12.00 1.79
C ASN A 100 5.29 -12.22 2.43
N LEU A 101 5.51 -11.75 3.66
CA LEU A 101 6.79 -11.91 4.36
C LEU A 101 7.09 -13.38 4.67
N ILE A 102 6.10 -14.12 5.17
CA ILE A 102 6.26 -15.55 5.47
C ILE A 102 6.50 -16.33 4.17
N GLU A 103 5.72 -16.09 3.12
CA GLU A 103 5.89 -16.79 1.84
C GLU A 103 7.22 -16.47 1.16
N SER A 104 7.65 -15.21 1.15
CA SER A 104 8.96 -14.83 0.60
C SER A 104 10.10 -15.47 1.38
N THR A 105 9.99 -15.54 2.71
CA THR A 105 10.95 -16.25 3.58
C THR A 105 10.97 -17.76 3.28
N ARG A 106 9.79 -18.36 3.07
CA ARG A 106 9.66 -19.78 2.71
C ARG A 106 10.30 -20.08 1.36
N LEU A 107 10.05 -19.26 0.34
CA LEU A 107 10.67 -19.41 -0.98
C LEU A 107 12.18 -19.21 -0.92
N TYR A 108 12.66 -18.24 -0.15
CA TYR A 108 14.09 -18.03 0.07
C TYR A 108 14.76 -19.28 0.65
N ILE A 109 14.15 -19.89 1.67
CA ILE A 109 14.66 -21.10 2.30
C ILE A 109 14.57 -22.31 1.37
N LYS A 110 13.44 -22.53 0.67
CA LYS A 110 13.25 -23.67 -0.25
C LYS A 110 14.20 -23.62 -1.46
N ASN A 111 14.70 -22.45 -1.82
CA ASN A 111 15.63 -22.26 -2.94
C ASN A 111 17.07 -22.02 -2.44
N ASP A 112 17.48 -22.77 -1.41
CA ASP A 112 18.85 -22.79 -0.88
C ASP A 112 19.40 -21.40 -0.50
N PHE A 113 18.55 -20.53 0.07
CA PHE A 113 18.91 -19.16 0.45
C PHE A 113 19.39 -18.29 -0.73
N SER A 114 18.83 -18.54 -1.94
CA SER A 114 19.14 -17.77 -3.14
C SER A 114 18.40 -16.43 -3.16
N LEU A 115 19.16 -15.33 -3.07
CA LEU A 115 18.64 -13.97 -3.27
C LEU A 115 18.16 -13.76 -4.72
N GLU A 116 18.77 -14.43 -5.69
CA GLU A 116 18.34 -14.37 -7.09
C GLU A 116 16.90 -14.86 -7.25
N SER A 117 16.52 -15.94 -6.56
CA SER A 117 15.18 -16.52 -6.68
C SER A 117 14.06 -15.61 -6.14
N ILE A 118 14.35 -14.74 -5.17
CA ILE A 118 13.35 -13.84 -4.56
C ILE A 118 13.40 -12.40 -5.10
N PHE A 119 14.57 -11.92 -5.56
CA PHE A 119 14.70 -10.56 -6.10
C PHE A 119 14.64 -10.51 -7.63
N CYS A 120 15.20 -11.49 -8.32
CA CYS A 120 15.21 -11.57 -9.80
C CYS A 120 14.13 -12.53 -10.32
N ASP A 121 13.86 -13.62 -9.61
CA ASP A 121 12.87 -14.65 -9.94
C ASP A 121 12.91 -15.16 -11.41
N PRO A 122 14.03 -15.75 -11.85
CA PRO A 122 14.16 -16.26 -13.23
C PRO A 122 13.23 -17.45 -13.53
N LYS A 123 12.74 -18.14 -12.49
CA LYS A 123 11.87 -19.32 -12.60
C LYS A 123 10.39 -18.97 -12.40
N SER A 124 10.04 -17.68 -12.26
CA SER A 124 8.66 -17.21 -12.05
C SER A 124 7.99 -17.80 -10.79
N ILE A 125 8.77 -18.12 -9.75
CA ILE A 125 8.32 -18.69 -8.47
C ILE A 125 7.59 -17.67 -7.58
N THR A 126 7.91 -16.37 -7.64
CA THR A 126 7.21 -15.33 -6.86
C THR A 126 5.88 -14.95 -7.52
N THR A 127 5.73 -15.27 -8.80
CA THR A 127 4.54 -14.93 -9.60
C THR A 127 3.47 -16.03 -9.57
N ARG A 128 3.57 -16.99 -8.64
CA ARG A 128 2.60 -18.08 -8.48
C ARG A 128 2.40 -18.44 -7.00
N GLY A 129 1.34 -19.18 -6.74
CA GLY A 129 0.98 -19.71 -5.43
C GLY A 129 0.64 -18.65 -4.39
N PRO A 130 0.83 -18.96 -3.10
CA PRO A 130 0.35 -18.11 -2.01
C PRO A 130 0.95 -16.69 -1.99
N LEU A 131 2.19 -16.51 -2.45
CA LEU A 131 2.82 -15.19 -2.51
C LEU A 131 2.11 -14.27 -3.53
N ASN A 132 1.85 -14.77 -4.74
CA ASN A 132 1.10 -14.02 -5.74
C ASN A 132 -0.35 -13.80 -5.28
N PHE A 133 -0.95 -14.77 -4.57
CA PHE A 133 -2.28 -14.58 -3.99
C PHE A 133 -2.33 -13.39 -3.03
N TRP A 134 -1.42 -13.30 -2.06
CA TRP A 134 -1.40 -12.15 -1.14
C TRP A 134 -1.09 -10.83 -1.85
N THR A 135 -0.25 -10.84 -2.87
CA THR A 135 0.00 -9.67 -3.73
C THR A 135 -1.25 -9.24 -4.50
N TYR A 136 -2.05 -10.20 -4.96
CA TYR A 136 -3.35 -9.95 -5.57
C TYR A 136 -4.38 -9.41 -4.57
N ILE A 137 -4.43 -9.91 -3.33
CA ILE A 137 -5.29 -9.34 -2.29
C ILE A 137 -4.87 -7.89 -1.98
N PHE A 138 -3.57 -7.58 -2.00
CA PHE A 138 -3.08 -6.20 -1.89
C PHE A 138 -3.53 -5.31 -3.04
N TYR A 139 -3.58 -5.83 -4.26
CA TYR A 139 -4.19 -5.12 -5.38
C TYR A 139 -5.68 -4.82 -5.15
N LEU A 140 -6.44 -5.81 -4.70
CA LEU A 140 -7.86 -5.62 -4.37
C LEU A 140 -8.05 -4.61 -3.23
N SER A 141 -7.14 -4.57 -2.25
CA SER A 141 -7.21 -3.60 -1.14
C SER A 141 -7.15 -2.17 -1.64
N LYS A 142 -6.44 -1.87 -2.75
CA LYS A 142 -6.34 -0.52 -3.30
C LYS A 142 -7.69 0.04 -3.77
N TYR A 143 -8.59 -0.80 -4.26
CA TYR A 143 -9.97 -0.39 -4.53
C TYR A 143 -10.73 -0.06 -3.24
N TYR A 144 -10.56 -0.88 -2.20
CA TYR A 144 -11.23 -0.66 -0.92
C TYR A 144 -10.71 0.61 -0.22
N GLU A 145 -9.41 0.90 -0.32
CA GLU A 145 -8.76 2.10 0.21
C GLU A 145 -9.33 3.40 -0.42
N LEU A 146 -9.97 3.35 -1.59
CA LEU A 146 -10.65 4.53 -2.17
C LEU A 146 -11.79 5.07 -1.27
N LEU A 147 -12.36 4.21 -0.41
CA LEU A 147 -13.36 4.60 0.59
C LEU A 147 -12.80 5.62 1.60
N ASP A 148 -11.48 5.65 1.86
CA ASP A 148 -10.86 6.64 2.74
C ASP A 148 -11.18 8.07 2.28
N THR A 149 -11.10 8.29 0.98
CA THR A 149 -11.38 9.60 0.37
C THR A 149 -12.84 9.98 0.54
N LEU A 150 -13.75 9.02 0.35
CA LEU A 150 -15.19 9.25 0.52
C LEU A 150 -15.53 9.59 1.97
N LEU A 151 -14.92 8.89 2.94
CA LEU A 151 -15.08 9.20 4.36
C LEU A 151 -14.51 10.57 4.72
N MET A 152 -13.38 10.96 4.13
CA MET A 152 -12.84 12.31 4.31
C MET A 152 -13.81 13.38 3.80
N VAL A 153 -14.35 13.21 2.60
CA VAL A 153 -15.34 14.15 2.01
C VAL A 153 -16.61 14.22 2.86
N ALA A 154 -17.17 13.06 3.26
CA ALA A 154 -18.37 12.98 4.10
C ALA A 154 -18.17 13.70 5.46
N LYS A 155 -16.96 13.63 6.02
CA LYS A 155 -16.57 14.29 7.27
C LYS A 155 -16.06 15.73 7.05
N ARG A 156 -16.19 16.25 5.83
CA ARG A 156 -15.71 17.58 5.41
C ARG A 156 -14.24 17.85 5.75
N ARG A 157 -13.41 16.81 5.64
CA ARG A 157 -11.96 16.93 5.74
C ARG A 157 -11.40 17.39 4.39
N PRO A 158 -10.45 18.34 4.37
CA PRO A 158 -9.85 18.78 3.12
C PRO A 158 -9.10 17.63 2.47
N LEU A 159 -9.33 17.43 1.17
CA LEU A 159 -8.56 16.51 0.35
C LEU A 159 -7.25 17.20 -0.05
N SER A 160 -6.12 16.60 0.31
CA SER A 160 -4.82 17.08 -0.16
C SER A 160 -4.52 16.50 -1.55
N PHE A 161 -3.72 17.23 -2.33
CA PHE A 161 -3.21 16.72 -3.61
C PHE A 161 -2.48 15.38 -3.41
N LEU A 162 -1.61 15.30 -2.40
CA LEU A 162 -0.86 14.09 -2.06
C LEU A 162 -1.78 12.88 -1.85
N HIS A 163 -2.89 13.04 -1.14
CA HIS A 163 -3.84 11.97 -0.87
C HIS A 163 -4.47 11.42 -2.16
N VAL A 164 -5.07 12.29 -2.96
CA VAL A 164 -5.76 11.89 -4.20
C VAL A 164 -4.77 11.33 -5.22
N TYR A 165 -3.62 11.98 -5.39
CA TYR A 165 -2.53 11.51 -6.26
C TYR A 165 -2.05 10.11 -5.85
N HIS A 166 -1.80 9.89 -4.55
CA HIS A 166 -1.37 8.59 -4.04
C HIS A 166 -2.38 7.48 -4.32
N HIS A 167 -3.66 7.67 -4.01
CA HIS A 167 -4.67 6.62 -4.24
C HIS A 167 -4.85 6.26 -5.73
N ILE A 168 -4.77 7.26 -6.62
CA ILE A 168 -4.86 7.00 -8.06
C ILE A 168 -3.64 6.21 -8.55
N VAL A 169 -2.46 6.70 -8.23
CA VAL A 169 -1.21 6.17 -8.78
C VAL A 169 -0.86 4.82 -8.17
N THR A 170 -1.13 4.59 -6.88
CA THR A 170 -0.88 3.28 -6.25
C THR A 170 -1.76 2.17 -6.84
N LEU A 171 -3.04 2.43 -7.10
CA LEU A 171 -3.92 1.45 -7.77
C LEU A 171 -3.40 1.10 -9.17
N ALA A 172 -3.03 2.12 -9.95
CA ALA A 172 -2.49 1.92 -11.29
C ALA A 172 -1.14 1.17 -11.28
N LEU A 173 -0.22 1.56 -10.38
CA LEU A 173 1.11 0.96 -10.30
C LEU A 173 1.04 -0.52 -9.92
N VAL A 174 0.24 -0.87 -8.90
CA VAL A 174 0.09 -2.26 -8.45
C VAL A 174 -0.53 -3.13 -9.54
N TYR A 175 -1.50 -2.59 -10.29
CA TYR A 175 -2.09 -3.27 -11.44
C TYR A 175 -1.06 -3.58 -12.53
N VAL A 176 -0.30 -2.57 -12.95
CA VAL A 176 0.72 -2.73 -14.00
C VAL A 176 1.80 -3.72 -13.56
N ALA A 177 2.28 -3.64 -12.32
CA ALA A 177 3.26 -4.57 -11.77
C ALA A 177 2.76 -6.03 -11.73
N LEU A 178 1.49 -6.25 -11.39
CA LEU A 178 0.87 -7.59 -11.41
C LEU A 178 0.77 -8.14 -12.83
N CYS A 179 0.36 -7.33 -13.80
CA CYS A 179 0.27 -7.74 -15.21
C CYS A 179 1.64 -8.08 -15.78
N ASP A 180 2.65 -7.31 -15.39
CA ASP A 180 4.04 -7.48 -15.78
C ASP A 180 4.74 -8.65 -15.07
N LYS A 181 4.13 -9.16 -13.99
CA LYS A 181 4.72 -10.20 -13.12
C LYS A 181 6.07 -9.78 -12.55
N MET A 182 6.14 -8.53 -12.08
CA MET A 182 7.32 -7.93 -11.48
C MET A 182 7.77 -8.71 -10.23
N SER A 183 8.98 -9.28 -10.27
CA SER A 183 9.51 -10.15 -9.20
C SER A 183 9.63 -9.44 -7.84
N LEU A 184 9.90 -8.14 -7.85
CA LEU A 184 10.13 -7.31 -6.66
C LEU A 184 8.86 -6.88 -5.92
N GLN A 185 7.68 -7.17 -6.46
CA GLN A 185 6.43 -6.61 -5.95
C GLN A 185 6.18 -6.95 -4.48
N TRP A 186 6.59 -8.13 -4.02
CA TRP A 186 6.42 -8.56 -2.63
C TRP A 186 7.11 -7.63 -1.63
N VAL A 187 8.25 -7.02 -1.99
CA VAL A 187 8.97 -6.09 -1.12
C VAL A 187 8.11 -4.88 -0.85
N ALA A 188 7.57 -4.27 -1.92
CA ALA A 188 6.69 -3.11 -1.82
C ALA A 188 5.39 -3.44 -1.06
N VAL A 189 4.84 -4.64 -1.24
CA VAL A 189 3.65 -5.09 -0.48
C VAL A 189 3.96 -5.22 1.01
N VAL A 190 5.10 -5.79 1.38
CA VAL A 190 5.51 -5.96 2.78
C VAL A 190 5.79 -4.61 3.43
N THR A 191 6.61 -3.77 2.80
CA THR A 191 6.99 -2.46 3.35
C THR A 191 5.76 -1.56 3.46
N ASN A 192 4.97 -1.42 2.39
CA ASN A 192 3.73 -0.62 2.43
C ASN A 192 2.71 -1.19 3.41
N GLY A 193 2.52 -2.51 3.42
CA GLY A 193 1.55 -3.17 4.26
C GLY A 193 1.82 -2.94 5.75
N TYR A 194 3.06 -3.07 6.22
CA TYR A 194 3.39 -2.77 7.62
C TYR A 194 3.24 -1.29 7.98
N ILE A 195 3.56 -0.39 7.07
CA ILE A 195 3.29 1.04 7.26
C ILE A 195 1.78 1.31 7.33
N HIS A 196 0.98 0.64 6.49
CA HIS A 196 -0.48 0.73 6.50
C HIS A 196 -1.08 0.17 7.80
N VAL A 197 -0.52 -0.90 8.39
CA VAL A 197 -0.91 -1.36 9.73
C VAL A 197 -0.79 -0.22 10.74
N LEU A 198 0.37 0.44 10.79
CA LEU A 198 0.60 1.53 11.75
C LEU A 198 -0.29 2.75 11.45
N MET A 199 -0.48 3.09 10.18
CA MET A 199 -1.29 4.22 9.74
C MET A 199 -2.78 4.01 10.05
N TYR A 200 -3.35 2.85 9.70
CA TYR A 200 -4.75 2.55 9.97
C TYR A 200 -5.02 2.30 11.44
N TYR A 201 -4.06 1.73 12.19
CA TYR A 201 -4.14 1.70 13.64
C TYR A 201 -4.21 3.12 14.20
N TYR A 202 -3.32 4.03 13.77
CA TYR A 202 -3.37 5.45 14.14
C TYR A 202 -4.74 6.08 13.84
N TYR A 203 -5.30 5.87 12.65
CA TYR A 203 -6.60 6.42 12.27
C TYR A 203 -7.77 5.82 13.04
N SER A 204 -7.71 4.53 13.40
CA SER A 204 -8.71 3.89 14.25
C SER A 204 -8.76 4.54 15.63
N GLN A 205 -7.59 4.80 16.25
CA GLN A 205 -7.48 5.47 17.54
C GLN A 205 -7.94 6.93 17.45
N ALA A 206 -7.55 7.64 16.40
CA ALA A 206 -7.98 9.02 16.16
C ALA A 206 -9.50 9.13 15.94
N ALA A 207 -10.15 8.10 15.38
CA ALA A 207 -11.61 8.09 15.19
C ALA A 207 -12.37 8.06 16.51
N VAL A 208 -11.86 7.36 17.53
CA VAL A 208 -12.47 7.30 18.87
C VAL A 208 -12.02 8.44 19.80
N GLY A 209 -11.22 9.39 19.29
CA GLY A 209 -10.82 10.59 20.02
C GLY A 209 -9.55 10.43 20.87
N VAL A 210 -8.80 9.33 20.70
CA VAL A 210 -7.52 9.14 21.39
C VAL A 210 -6.48 10.07 20.76
N ASN A 211 -5.79 10.86 21.59
CA ASN A 211 -4.71 11.72 21.14
C ASN A 211 -3.41 10.91 21.04
N VAL A 212 -2.92 10.76 19.82
CA VAL A 212 -1.75 9.91 19.53
C VAL A 212 -0.53 10.79 19.24
N SER A 213 0.43 10.79 20.17
CA SER A 213 1.62 11.64 20.12
C SER A 213 2.67 11.22 19.08
N TRP A 214 2.64 9.97 18.62
CA TRP A 214 3.65 9.40 17.72
C TRP A 214 3.38 9.62 16.22
N LYS A 215 2.43 10.49 15.85
CA LYS A 215 2.11 10.84 14.46
C LYS A 215 3.35 11.21 13.63
N LYS A 216 4.30 11.96 14.22
CA LYS A 216 5.54 12.38 13.53
C LYS A 216 6.40 11.17 13.13
N TYR A 217 6.51 10.17 14.00
CA TYR A 217 7.30 8.96 13.74
C TYR A 217 6.67 8.14 12.61
N LEU A 218 5.34 8.09 12.51
CA LEU A 218 4.65 7.45 11.39
C LEU A 218 5.07 8.07 10.05
N THR A 219 5.12 9.40 9.95
CA THR A 219 5.59 10.07 8.71
C THR A 219 7.06 9.79 8.41
N ILE A 220 7.91 9.67 9.44
CA ILE A 220 9.32 9.28 9.25
C ILE A 220 9.42 7.85 8.72
N LEU A 221 8.61 6.92 9.25
CA LEU A 221 8.57 5.54 8.77
C LEU A 221 8.06 5.43 7.34
N GLN A 222 7.06 6.24 6.95
CA GLN A 222 6.60 6.35 5.55
C GLN A 222 7.72 6.82 4.61
N ILE A 223 8.50 7.83 5.03
CA ILE A 223 9.65 8.30 4.25
C ILE A 223 10.72 7.20 4.14
N ALA A 224 11.02 6.50 5.24
CA ALA A 224 11.98 5.40 5.24
C ALA A 224 11.54 4.25 4.31
N GLN A 225 10.24 3.93 4.27
CA GLN A 225 9.66 2.96 3.34
C GLN A 225 9.97 3.32 1.88
N PHE A 226 9.70 4.56 1.45
CA PHE A 226 10.00 4.97 0.08
C PHE A 226 11.50 4.92 -0.26
N VAL A 227 12.39 5.17 0.72
CA VAL A 227 13.84 5.01 0.52
C VAL A 227 14.19 3.54 0.29
N ILE A 228 13.63 2.62 1.08
CA ILE A 228 13.82 1.18 0.89
C ILE A 228 13.34 0.76 -0.50
N ASP A 229 12.14 1.20 -0.90
CA ASP A 229 11.53 0.88 -2.19
C ASP A 229 12.30 1.47 -3.40
N LEU A 230 13.21 2.44 -3.19
CA LEU A 230 14.12 2.96 -4.23
C LEU A 230 15.47 2.23 -4.27
N VAL A 231 15.95 1.73 -3.13
CA VAL A 231 17.24 1.04 -3.01
C VAL A 231 17.13 -0.41 -3.47
N VAL A 232 16.05 -1.11 -3.11
CA VAL A 232 15.88 -2.54 -3.43
C VAL A 232 15.88 -2.84 -4.94
N PRO A 233 15.25 -2.03 -5.82
CA PRO A 233 15.36 -2.18 -7.27
C PRO A 233 16.79 -2.27 -7.81
N GLN A 234 17.79 -1.71 -7.12
CA GLN A 234 19.19 -1.80 -7.54
C GLN A 234 19.73 -3.23 -7.46
N ILE A 235 19.19 -4.07 -6.57
CA ILE A 235 19.54 -5.50 -6.48
C ILE A 235 19.05 -6.24 -7.74
N TYR A 236 17.84 -5.94 -8.20
CA TYR A 236 17.31 -6.49 -9.45
C TYR A 236 18.17 -6.07 -10.65
N LEU A 237 18.50 -4.77 -10.74
CA LEU A 237 19.35 -4.26 -11.82
C LEU A 237 20.73 -4.91 -11.82
N TYR A 238 21.31 -5.19 -10.65
CA TYR A 238 22.55 -5.96 -10.55
C TYR A 238 22.41 -7.34 -11.21
N TYR A 239 21.33 -8.08 -10.93
CA TYR A 239 21.12 -9.39 -11.53
C TYR A 239 20.93 -9.33 -13.05
N VAL A 240 20.20 -8.33 -13.55
CA VAL A 240 19.98 -8.14 -15.00
C VAL A 240 21.28 -7.77 -15.72
N TYR A 241 22.00 -6.76 -15.22
CA TYR A 241 23.09 -6.11 -15.97
C TYR A 241 24.49 -6.62 -15.63
N VAL A 242 24.70 -7.17 -14.43
CA VAL A 242 26.03 -7.62 -13.98
C VAL A 242 26.10 -9.14 -13.95
N ALA A 243 25.07 -9.80 -13.39
CA ALA A 243 25.01 -11.26 -13.36
C ALA A 243 24.42 -11.88 -14.64
N GLU A 244 23.92 -11.05 -15.56
CA GLU A 244 23.32 -11.45 -16.85
C GLU A 244 22.19 -12.48 -16.71
N VAL A 245 21.41 -12.38 -15.62
CA VAL A 245 20.28 -13.26 -15.34
C VAL A 245 19.00 -12.66 -15.90
N LYS A 246 18.21 -13.49 -16.58
CA LYS A 246 16.88 -13.10 -17.05
C LYS A 246 15.89 -13.06 -15.87
N CYS A 247 15.59 -11.87 -15.38
CA CYS A 247 14.65 -11.67 -14.28
C CYS A 247 13.17 -11.60 -14.74
N GLY A 248 12.25 -11.81 -13.80
CA GLY A 248 10.82 -11.63 -13.99
C GLY A 248 10.41 -10.15 -13.96
N GLY A 249 9.50 -9.77 -14.84
CA GLY A 249 9.11 -8.37 -15.05
C GLY A 249 9.94 -7.66 -16.12
N SER A 250 9.46 -6.50 -16.54
CA SER A 250 10.08 -5.65 -17.55
C SER A 250 10.76 -4.43 -16.93
N GLU A 251 11.78 -3.93 -17.61
CA GLU A 251 12.52 -2.75 -17.16
C GLU A 251 11.67 -1.49 -17.21
N GLU A 252 10.76 -1.40 -18.16
CA GLU A 252 9.85 -0.26 -18.31
C GLU A 252 8.97 -0.11 -17.07
N VAL A 253 8.43 -1.22 -16.55
CA VAL A 253 7.61 -1.22 -15.34
C VAL A 253 8.45 -0.96 -14.09
N LEU A 254 9.68 -1.46 -14.05
CA LEU A 254 10.63 -1.14 -12.98
C LEU A 254 10.90 0.37 -12.91
N TRP A 255 11.28 1.00 -14.02
CA TRP A 255 11.58 2.43 -14.08
C TRP A 255 10.35 3.29 -13.81
N LEU A 256 9.17 2.87 -14.30
CA LEU A 256 7.89 3.50 -13.93
C LEU A 256 7.68 3.47 -12.41
N GLY A 257 7.90 2.31 -11.78
CA GLY A 257 7.82 2.16 -10.33
C GLY A 257 8.79 3.08 -9.59
N VAL A 258 10.06 3.11 -9.99
CA VAL A 258 11.08 3.99 -9.42
C VAL A 258 10.67 5.47 -9.52
N ALA A 259 10.18 5.91 -10.69
CA ALA A 259 9.74 7.28 -10.89
C ALA A 259 8.55 7.65 -9.99
N VAL A 260 7.57 6.75 -9.86
CA VAL A 260 6.41 6.94 -8.98
C VAL A 260 6.83 7.03 -7.51
N ILE A 261 7.65 6.09 -7.03
CA ILE A 261 8.11 6.08 -5.64
C ILE A 261 8.95 7.33 -5.33
N LEU A 262 9.80 7.76 -6.26
CA LEU A 262 10.55 9.01 -6.12
C LEU A 262 9.60 10.21 -5.99
N SER A 263 8.53 10.26 -6.78
CA SER A 263 7.52 11.31 -6.67
C SER A 263 6.84 11.33 -5.29
N PHE A 264 6.53 10.16 -4.73
CA PHE A 264 5.97 10.05 -3.37
C PHE A 264 6.96 10.49 -2.31
N LEU A 265 8.23 10.08 -2.40
CA LEU A 265 9.27 10.50 -1.46
C LEU A 265 9.38 12.03 -1.39
N LEU A 266 9.43 12.70 -2.55
CA LEU A 266 9.52 14.16 -2.62
C LEU A 266 8.29 14.85 -2.00
N LEU A 267 7.09 14.36 -2.29
CA LEU A 267 5.85 14.91 -1.73
C LEU A 267 5.74 14.69 -0.21
N PHE A 268 6.18 13.54 0.30
CA PHE A 268 6.21 13.26 1.74
C PHE A 268 7.27 14.08 2.48
N LEU A 269 8.43 14.31 1.87
CA LEU A 269 9.44 15.22 2.39
C LEU A 269 8.90 16.66 2.48
N GLN A 270 8.23 17.13 1.41
CA GLN A 270 7.57 18.44 1.41
C GLN A 270 6.50 18.53 2.51
N PHE A 271 5.65 17.50 2.64
CA PHE A 271 4.65 17.42 3.71
C PHE A 271 5.28 17.47 5.10
N TYR A 272 6.37 16.73 5.32
CA TYR A 272 7.07 16.68 6.60
C TYR A 272 7.65 18.04 6.98
N VAL A 273 8.35 18.71 6.05
CA VAL A 273 8.91 20.06 6.26
C VAL A 273 7.79 21.06 6.56
N SER A 274 6.74 21.08 5.75
CA SER A 274 5.61 21.99 5.92
C SER A 274 4.87 21.78 7.25
N THR A 275 4.75 20.54 7.73
CA THR A 275 3.94 20.21 8.91
C THR A 275 4.72 20.27 10.21
N TYR A 276 5.97 19.82 10.23
CA TYR A 276 6.72 19.61 11.47
C TYR A 276 7.86 20.60 11.67
N ARG A 277 8.56 20.99 10.60
CA ARG A 277 9.68 21.94 10.72
C ARG A 277 9.14 23.37 10.91
N ASN A 278 8.27 23.81 10.01
CA ASN A 278 7.71 25.17 10.07
C ASN A 278 6.87 25.44 11.33
N ASN A 279 6.20 24.42 11.90
CA ASN A 279 5.46 24.56 13.16
C ASN A 279 6.38 24.59 14.39
N THR A 280 7.57 23.97 14.32
CA THR A 280 8.54 24.05 15.41
C THR A 280 9.17 25.45 15.46
N ASP A 281 9.44 26.04 14.30
CA ASP A 281 9.98 27.40 14.21
C ASP A 281 8.95 28.45 14.66
N ARG A 282 7.66 28.27 14.34
CA ARG A 282 6.58 29.13 14.87
C ARG A 282 6.33 29.02 16.37
N LYS A 283 6.70 27.91 17.01
CA LYS A 283 6.60 27.77 18.49
C LYS A 283 7.80 28.35 19.24
N LYS A 284 8.85 28.76 18.53
CA LYS A 284 10.07 29.37 19.09
C LYS A 284 10.06 30.91 18.99
N ILE A 285 9.03 31.48 18.37
CA ILE A 285 8.75 32.93 18.28
C ILE A 285 7.61 33.22 19.24
#